data_AF-A0AAE2ZQF7-F1
#
_entry.id   AF-A0AAE2ZQF7-F1
#
_cell.length_a   1.000
_cell.length_b   1.000
_cell.length_c   1.000
_cell.angle_alpha   90.00
_cell.angle_beta   90.00
_cell.angle_gamma   90.00
#
_symmetry.space_group_name_H-M   'P 1'
#
loop_
_entity.id
_entity.type
_entity.pdbx_description
1 polymer ?
#
loop_
_entity_poly.entity_id
_entity_poly.type
_entity_poly.pdbx_seq_one_letter_code
_entity_poly.pdbx_strand_id
1 'polypeptide(L)'
;MPVKWYGRQVSEKMRKAQILGVNATMAACVTGAKRNHPWKNRTGVLEGSIGIAEPASAQSTGGVKGVWGSRDAVQALIQEVGGVIRPVRKQALKFQLEDGTFIVTKKVTIPARPYLRPEADKEYPKLTKRIRRVFESSTATTGGRR
;
A
#
# COMPACT_ATOMS: atom_id res chain seq x y z
N MET A 1 -50.05 -6.54 -6.58
CA MET A 1 -48.89 -6.88 -7.45
C MET A 1 -47.72 -7.30 -6.56
N PRO A 2 -47.08 -8.46 -6.75
CA PRO A 2 -45.95 -8.88 -5.92
C PRO A 2 -44.70 -8.05 -6.22
N VAL A 3 -44.02 -7.59 -5.17
CA VAL A 3 -42.77 -6.82 -5.28
C VAL A 3 -41.64 -7.77 -5.65
N LYS A 4 -40.89 -7.48 -6.72
CA LYS A 4 -39.67 -8.22 -7.06
C LYS A 4 -38.52 -7.74 -6.17
N TRP A 5 -38.04 -8.61 -5.29
CA TRP A 5 -36.90 -8.33 -4.41
C TRP A 5 -35.57 -8.66 -5.11
N TYR A 6 -34.72 -7.64 -5.29
CA TYR A 6 -33.41 -7.77 -5.95
C TYR A 6 -32.22 -7.76 -4.98
N GLY A 7 -32.46 -8.00 -3.68
CA GLY A 7 -31.43 -7.83 -2.64
C GLY A 7 -30.13 -8.59 -2.88
N ARG A 8 -30.19 -9.82 -3.41
CA ARG A 8 -28.99 -10.61 -3.74
C ARG A 8 -28.13 -9.93 -4.82
N GLN A 9 -28.75 -9.40 -5.86
CA GLN A 9 -28.05 -8.71 -6.95
C GLN A 9 -27.40 -7.42 -6.47
N VAL A 10 -28.10 -6.66 -5.61
CA VAL A 10 -27.57 -5.43 -5.01
C VAL A 10 -26.35 -5.74 -4.12
N SER A 11 -26.44 -6.78 -3.29
CA SER A 11 -25.34 -7.20 -2.40
C SER A 11 -24.11 -7.68 -3.17
N GLU A 12 -24.30 -8.50 -4.20
CA GLU A 12 -23.20 -8.96 -5.07
C GLU A 12 -22.54 -7.80 -5.82
N LYS A 13 -23.34 -6.84 -6.30
CA LYS A 13 -22.86 -5.62 -6.93
C LYS A 13 -22.06 -4.75 -5.96
N MET A 14 -22.58 -4.54 -4.74
CA MET A 14 -21.87 -3.79 -3.70
C MET A 14 -20.52 -4.44 -3.38
N ARG A 15 -20.48 -5.77 -3.24
CA ARG A 15 -19.23 -6.51 -2.99
C ARG A 15 -18.20 -6.30 -4.09
N LYS A 16 -18.62 -6.37 -5.37
CA LYS A 16 -17.72 -6.08 -6.50
C LYS A 16 -17.20 -4.65 -6.46
N ALA A 17 -18.08 -3.69 -6.16
CA ALA A 17 -17.68 -2.29 -6.04
C ALA A 17 -16.68 -2.06 -4.89
N GLN A 18 -16.86 -2.75 -3.76
CA GLN A 18 -15.92 -2.72 -2.64
C GLN A 18 -14.55 -3.27 -3.02
N ILE A 19 -14.48 -4.45 -3.67
CA ILE A 19 -13.22 -5.05 -4.15
C ILE A 19 -12.47 -4.08 -5.05
N LEU A 20 -13.15 -3.53 -6.05
CA LEU A 20 -12.53 -2.59 -7.00
C LEU A 20 -12.12 -1.29 -6.32
N GLY A 21 -12.93 -0.75 -5.40
CA GLY A 21 -12.61 0.46 -4.66
C GLY A 21 -11.41 0.31 -3.72
N VAL A 22 -11.30 -0.82 -3.03
CA VAL A 22 -10.17 -1.15 -2.16
C VAL A 22 -8.91 -1.33 -3.00
N ASN A 23 -8.97 -2.11 -4.09
CA ASN A 23 -7.83 -2.29 -5.01
C ASN A 23 -7.35 -0.95 -5.61
N ALA A 24 -8.28 -0.10 -6.06
CA ALA A 24 -7.93 1.22 -6.59
C ALA A 24 -7.29 2.12 -5.54
N THR A 25 -7.70 2.00 -4.27
CA THR A 25 -7.11 2.76 -3.17
C THR A 25 -5.70 2.29 -2.87
N MET A 26 -5.50 0.98 -2.71
CA MET A 26 -4.17 0.41 -2.49
C MET A 26 -3.22 0.74 -3.65
N ALA A 27 -3.68 0.65 -4.89
CA ALA A 27 -2.89 1.00 -6.06
C ALA A 27 -2.48 2.49 -6.06
N ALA A 28 -3.39 3.39 -5.66
CA ALA A 28 -3.08 4.81 -5.51
C ALA A 28 -2.03 5.06 -4.42
N CYS A 29 -2.15 4.40 -3.27
CA CYS A 29 -1.15 4.51 -2.21
C CYS A 29 0.23 4.02 -2.66
N VAL A 30 0.29 2.84 -3.30
CA VAL A 30 1.54 2.28 -3.86
C VAL A 30 2.17 3.26 -4.86
N THR A 31 1.36 3.82 -5.76
CA THR A 31 1.84 4.78 -6.77
C THR A 31 2.35 6.06 -6.13
N GLY A 32 1.65 6.59 -5.13
CA GLY A 32 2.07 7.77 -4.38
C GLY A 32 3.39 7.52 -3.64
N ALA A 33 3.50 6.39 -2.94
CA ALA A 33 4.67 6.03 -2.16
C ALA A 33 5.93 5.89 -3.02
N LYS A 34 5.79 5.32 -4.24
CA LYS A 34 6.89 5.23 -5.21
C LYS A 34 7.30 6.58 -5.80
N ARG A 35 6.40 7.57 -5.84
CA ARG A 35 6.66 8.87 -6.46
C ARG A 35 7.17 9.92 -5.48
N ASN A 36 6.75 9.86 -4.23
CA ASN A 36 6.96 10.93 -3.25
C ASN A 36 7.99 10.57 -2.17
N HIS A 37 8.76 9.49 -2.34
CA HIS A 37 9.78 9.13 -1.37
C HIS A 37 11.00 10.08 -1.42
N PRO A 38 11.68 10.30 -0.29
CA PRO A 38 12.77 11.29 -0.21
C PRO A 38 14.15 10.74 -0.62
N TRP A 39 14.28 9.45 -0.96
CA TRP A 39 15.57 8.84 -1.25
C TRP A 39 15.85 8.80 -2.76
N LYS A 40 17.14 8.72 -3.12
CA LYS A 40 17.56 8.45 -4.50
C LYS A 40 17.85 6.96 -4.63
N ASN A 41 17.24 6.31 -5.63
CA ASN A 41 17.47 4.89 -5.87
C ASN A 41 18.88 4.65 -6.42
N ARG A 42 19.62 3.74 -5.78
CA ARG A 42 20.85 3.16 -6.35
C ARG A 42 20.58 1.80 -7.00
N THR A 43 19.90 0.89 -6.28
CA THR A 43 19.58 -0.47 -6.75
C THR A 43 18.10 -0.70 -7.02
N GLY A 44 17.22 0.21 -6.58
CA GLY A 44 15.77 0.10 -6.73
C GLY A 44 15.07 -0.90 -5.79
N VAL A 45 15.81 -1.64 -4.95
CA VAL A 45 15.25 -2.69 -4.07
C VAL A 45 14.11 -2.18 -3.18
N LEU A 46 14.30 -1.02 -2.54
CA LEU A 46 13.31 -0.43 -1.64
C LEU A 46 12.09 0.12 -2.36
N GLU A 47 12.23 0.56 -3.62
CA GLU A 47 11.07 0.98 -4.41
C GLU A 47 10.31 -0.23 -4.97
N GLY A 48 11.06 -1.26 -5.38
CA GLY A 48 10.52 -2.53 -5.88
C GLY A 48 9.74 -3.30 -4.82
N SER A 49 10.11 -3.18 -3.54
CA SER A 49 9.39 -3.81 -2.43
C SER A 49 7.98 -3.25 -2.21
N ILE A 50 7.69 -2.03 -2.68
CA ILE A 50 6.39 -1.38 -2.46
C ILE A 50 5.36 -1.93 -3.45
N GLY A 51 4.31 -2.55 -2.94
CA GLY A 51 3.23 -3.08 -3.79
C GLY A 51 2.04 -3.63 -3.02
N ILE A 52 1.08 -4.18 -3.77
CA ILE A 52 -0.08 -4.88 -3.21
C ILE A 52 0.35 -6.31 -2.85
N ALA A 53 0.40 -6.61 -1.57
CA ALA A 53 0.75 -7.93 -1.05
C ALA A 53 -0.38 -8.94 -1.24
N GLU A 54 -1.61 -8.52 -0.92
CA GLU A 54 -2.81 -9.32 -1.10
C GLU A 54 -3.86 -8.47 -1.79
N PRO A 55 -4.36 -8.87 -2.97
CA PRO A 55 -5.44 -8.16 -3.63
C PRO A 55 -6.71 -8.20 -2.77
N ALA A 56 -7.57 -7.21 -2.97
CA ALA A 56 -8.81 -7.10 -2.23
C ALA A 56 -9.71 -8.31 -2.46
N SER A 57 -10.09 -8.98 -1.38
CA SER A 57 -10.95 -10.16 -1.39
C SER A 57 -12.05 -10.03 -0.32
N ALA A 58 -13.18 -10.68 -0.56
CA ALA A 58 -14.26 -10.72 0.41
C ALA A 58 -13.85 -11.57 1.62
N GLN A 59 -14.16 -11.10 2.82
CA GLN A 59 -13.87 -11.80 4.07
C GLN A 59 -15.07 -12.66 4.49
N SER A 60 -14.80 -13.75 5.21
CA SER A 60 -15.82 -14.64 5.77
C SER A 60 -16.72 -13.94 6.80
N THR A 61 -16.16 -13.00 7.56
CA THR A 61 -16.85 -12.19 8.58
C THR A 61 -17.64 -11.00 7.99
N GLY A 62 -17.67 -10.86 6.67
CA GLY A 62 -18.26 -9.72 5.97
C GLY A 62 -17.24 -8.62 5.66
N GLY A 63 -17.50 -7.88 4.58
CA GLY A 63 -16.62 -6.83 4.08
C GLY A 63 -15.54 -7.33 3.12
N VAL A 64 -14.60 -6.44 2.82
CA VAL A 64 -13.52 -6.64 1.85
C VAL A 64 -12.21 -6.15 2.44
N LYS A 65 -11.16 -6.97 2.33
CA LYS A 65 -9.82 -6.66 2.82
C LYS A 65 -8.80 -6.91 1.72
N GLY A 66 -7.82 -6.02 1.63
CA GLY A 66 -6.58 -6.22 0.87
C GLY A 66 -5.40 -5.73 1.70
N VAL A 67 -4.18 -6.09 1.28
CA VAL A 67 -2.94 -5.73 1.97
C VAL A 67 -1.99 -5.09 0.96
N TRP A 68 -1.40 -3.95 1.34
CA TRP A 68 -0.37 -3.27 0.57
C TRP A 68 0.73 -2.75 1.50
N GLY A 69 1.92 -2.51 0.96
CA GLY A 69 3.05 -2.01 1.72
C GLY A 69 4.39 -2.44 1.11
N SER A 70 5.44 -2.44 1.91
CA SER A 70 6.78 -2.90 1.51
C SER A 70 6.99 -4.38 1.88
N ARG A 71 7.45 -5.21 0.93
CA ARG A 71 7.75 -6.63 1.10
C ARG A 71 9.24 -6.93 0.88
N ASP A 72 9.79 -7.88 1.63
CA ASP A 72 11.14 -8.43 1.40
C ASP A 72 12.31 -7.42 1.48
N ALA A 73 12.06 -6.22 2.02
CA ALA A 73 13.07 -5.21 2.31
C ALA A 73 13.18 -5.02 3.81
N VAL A 74 14.18 -5.66 4.44
CA VAL A 74 14.43 -5.59 5.88
C VAL A 74 14.62 -4.14 6.35
N GLN A 75 15.22 -3.29 5.50
CA GLN A 75 15.42 -1.88 5.84
C GLN A 75 14.16 -1.01 5.67
N ALA A 76 13.07 -1.52 5.10
CA ALA A 76 11.88 -0.71 4.83
C ALA A 76 11.27 -0.12 6.10
N LEU A 77 11.17 -0.92 7.16
CA LEU A 77 10.59 -0.46 8.42
C LEU A 77 11.46 0.64 9.04
N ILE A 78 12.77 0.44 9.12
CA ILE A 78 13.67 1.44 9.73
C ILE A 78 13.76 2.73 8.90
N GLN A 79 13.49 2.68 7.60
CA GLN A 79 13.36 3.90 6.78
C GLN A 79 12.05 4.63 7.08
N GLU A 80 10.93 3.91 7.25
CA GLU A 80 9.62 4.52 7.56
C GLU A 80 9.62 5.20 8.94
N VAL A 81 10.09 4.51 9.99
CA VAL A 81 9.97 4.99 11.38
C VAL A 81 11.26 5.58 11.95
N GLY A 82 12.38 5.46 11.25
CA GLY A 82 13.69 5.79 11.78
C GLY A 82 14.19 4.75 12.78
N GLY A 83 15.44 4.88 13.21
CA GLY A 83 15.97 3.99 14.23
C GLY A 83 17.47 4.04 14.38
N VAL A 84 17.98 3.20 15.28
CA VAL A 84 19.40 3.11 15.57
C VAL A 84 19.87 1.69 15.28
N ILE A 85 20.87 1.57 14.40
CA ILE A 85 21.54 0.30 14.14
C ILE A 85 22.77 0.20 15.05
N ARG A 86 22.91 -0.94 15.73
CA ARG A 86 24.04 -1.27 16.60
C ARG A 86 24.56 -2.66 16.25
N PRO A 87 25.86 -2.92 16.38
CA PRO A 87 26.40 -4.26 16.18
C PRO A 87 25.97 -5.17 17.34
N VAL A 88 25.52 -6.39 17.02
CA VAL A 88 25.02 -7.35 18.03
C VAL A 88 26.15 -8.22 18.60
N ARG A 89 27.03 -8.75 17.74
CA ARG A 89 28.10 -9.71 18.12
C ARG A 89 29.52 -9.17 17.91
N LYS A 90 29.68 -8.09 17.14
CA LYS A 90 30.98 -7.49 16.80
C LYS A 90 31.14 -6.16 17.53
N GLN A 91 32.37 -5.67 17.63
CA GLN A 91 32.67 -4.41 18.32
C GLN A 91 32.21 -3.17 17.56
N ALA A 92 32.12 -3.24 16.23
CA ALA A 92 31.71 -2.13 15.38
C ALA A 92 31.07 -2.62 14.06
N LEU A 93 30.27 -1.74 13.45
CA LEU A 93 29.75 -1.86 12.08
C LEU A 93 30.80 -1.33 11.11
N LYS A 94 30.96 -1.97 9.95
CA LYS A 94 31.87 -1.55 8.89
C LYS A 94 31.09 -1.35 7.60
N PHE A 95 31.18 -0.16 7.02
CA PHE A 95 30.51 0.22 5.78
C PHE A 95 31.56 0.66 4.75
N GLN A 96 31.38 0.26 3.50
CA GLN A 96 32.18 0.76 2.39
C GLN A 96 31.44 1.92 1.73
N LEU A 97 32.11 3.06 1.57
CA LEU A 97 31.61 4.23 0.87
C LEU A 97 31.87 4.12 -0.64
N GLU A 98 31.30 5.05 -1.41
CA GLU A 98 31.45 5.09 -2.88
C GLU A 98 32.88 5.39 -3.34
N ASP A 99 33.67 6.08 -2.51
CA ASP A 99 35.09 6.39 -2.72
C ASP A 99 36.02 5.20 -2.37
N GLY A 100 35.47 4.07 -1.93
CA GLY A 100 36.22 2.90 -1.49
C GLY A 100 36.70 2.97 -0.03
N THR A 101 36.48 4.08 0.67
CA THR A 101 36.85 4.24 2.08
C THR A 101 35.93 3.42 2.97
N PHE A 102 36.47 2.88 4.08
CA PHE A 102 35.67 2.16 5.07
C PHE A 102 35.35 3.04 6.28
N ILE A 103 34.06 3.23 6.58
CA ILE A 103 33.62 3.79 7.86
C ILE A 103 33.43 2.66 8.86
N VAL A 104 34.02 2.82 10.04
CA VAL A 104 33.81 1.93 11.19
C VAL A 104 33.13 2.72 12.30
N THR A 105 31.94 2.29 12.73
CA THR A 105 31.19 2.96 13.80
C THR A 105 30.49 1.98 14.72
N LYS A 106 30.32 2.36 15.99
CA LYS A 106 29.56 1.58 16.99
C LYS A 106 28.04 1.79 16.86
N LYS A 107 27.61 2.87 16.18
CA LYS A 107 26.20 3.27 16.09
C LYS A 107 25.94 4.02 14.78
N VAL A 108 24.83 3.72 14.12
CA VAL A 108 24.27 4.53 13.04
C VAL A 108 22.86 4.95 13.42
N THR A 109 22.58 6.25 13.36
CA THR A 109 21.23 6.79 13.54
C THR A 109 20.63 7.07 12.17
N ILE A 110 19.48 6.45 11.87
CA ILE A 110 18.72 6.66 10.65
C ILE A 110 17.52 7.54 10.99
N PRO A 111 17.37 8.73 10.37
CA PRO A 111 16.19 9.57 10.58
C PRO A 111 14.96 8.91 9.95
N ALA A 112 13.78 9.16 10.52
CA ALA A 112 12.52 8.71 9.96
C ALA A 112 12.25 9.41 8.62
N ARG A 113 11.88 8.64 7.61
CA ARG A 113 11.57 9.09 6.25
C ARG A 113 10.27 8.43 5.80
N PRO A 114 9.13 8.82 6.39
CA PRO A 114 7.86 8.15 6.13
C PRO A 114 7.42 8.33 4.68
N TYR A 115 7.03 7.22 4.05
CA TYR A 115 6.62 7.16 2.64
C TYR A 115 5.37 6.31 2.43
N LEU A 116 5.04 5.39 3.36
CA LEU A 116 3.81 4.60 3.29
C LEU A 116 2.66 5.28 4.04
N ARG A 117 2.85 5.64 5.31
CA ARG A 117 1.78 6.23 6.14
C ARG A 117 1.20 7.53 5.56
N PRO A 118 2.01 8.49 5.07
CA PRO A 118 1.45 9.73 4.52
C PRO A 118 0.53 9.49 3.32
N GLU A 119 0.82 8.48 2.50
CA GLU A 119 -0.03 8.13 1.36
C GLU A 119 -1.29 7.39 1.80
N ALA A 120 -1.22 6.59 2.86
CA ALA A 120 -2.41 6.01 3.49
C ALA A 120 -3.37 7.11 3.97
N ASP A 121 -2.86 8.09 4.71
CA ASP A 121 -3.64 9.20 5.27
C ASP A 121 -4.31 10.04 4.17
N LYS A 122 -3.62 10.21 3.04
CA LYS A 122 -4.13 10.93 1.86
C LYS A 122 -5.20 10.16 1.09
N GLU A 123 -5.07 8.85 0.97
CA GLU A 123 -5.87 8.04 0.05
C GLU A 123 -7.04 7.30 0.71
N TYR A 124 -6.92 6.93 1.98
CA TYR A 124 -7.97 6.21 2.71
C TYR A 124 -9.29 7.01 2.83
N PRO A 125 -9.29 8.33 3.08
CA PRO A 125 -10.52 9.13 3.08
C PRO A 125 -11.29 9.10 1.74
N LYS A 126 -10.61 8.78 0.63
CA LYS A 126 -11.20 8.72 -0.72
C LYS A 126 -11.84 7.36 -1.03
N LEU A 127 -11.67 6.35 -0.16
CA LEU A 127 -12.14 4.99 -0.39
C LEU A 127 -13.66 4.93 -0.65
N THR A 128 -14.46 5.58 0.19
CA THR A 128 -15.93 5.60 0.05
C THR A 128 -16.35 6.18 -1.31
N LYS A 129 -15.69 7.26 -1.75
CA LYS A 129 -15.94 7.89 -3.06
C LYS A 129 -15.58 6.94 -4.21
N ARG A 130 -14.51 6.16 -4.10
CA ARG A 130 -14.11 5.16 -5.10
C ARG A 130 -15.12 4.02 -5.20
N ILE A 131 -15.55 3.47 -4.06
CA ILE A 131 -16.56 2.41 -4.02
C ILE A 131 -17.87 2.91 -4.65
N ARG A 132 -18.33 4.10 -4.25
CA ARG A 132 -19.55 4.72 -4.79
C ARG A 132 -19.49 4.86 -6.31
N ARG A 133 -18.39 5.41 -6.83
CA ARG A 133 -18.20 5.58 -8.29
C ARG A 133 -18.32 4.25 -9.05
N VAL A 134 -17.73 3.18 -8.53
CA VAL A 134 -17.81 1.85 -9.18
C VAL A 134 -19.21 1.26 -9.10
N PHE A 135 -19.90 1.47 -7.98
CA PHE A 135 -21.29 1.04 -7.83
C PHE A 135 -22.22 1.76 -8.83
N GLU A 136 -22.04 3.07 -9.01
CA GLU A 136 -22.83 3.89 -9.94
C GLU A 136 -22.48 3.61 -11.41
N SER A 137 -21.21 3.38 -11.75
CA SER A 137 -20.82 3.06 -13.13
C SER A 137 -21.40 1.71 -13.60
N SER A 138 -21.47 0.73 -12.70
CA SER A 138 -22.08 -0.57 -13.01
C SER A 138 -23.62 -0.54 -13.09
N THR A 139 -24.29 0.56 -12.74
CA THR A 139 -25.74 0.74 -13.02
C THR A 139 -25.98 1.24 -14.44
N ALA A 140 -25.08 2.06 -14.99
CA ALA A 140 -25.27 2.68 -16.30
C ALA A 140 -25.16 1.68 -17.46
N THR A 141 -24.32 0.64 -17.34
CA THR A 141 -24.09 -0.35 -18.40
C THR A 141 -25.27 -1.30 -18.65
N THR A 142 -26.19 -1.47 -17.70
CA THR A 142 -27.33 -2.39 -17.83
C THR A 142 -28.52 -1.77 -18.60
N GLY A 143 -28.53 -0.45 -18.85
CA GLY A 143 -29.62 0.24 -19.55
C GLY A 143 -29.51 0.35 -21.07
N GLY A 144 -28.43 -0.14 -21.69
CA GLY A 144 -28.04 0.19 -23.08
C GLY A 144 -28.09 -0.94 -24.10
N ARG A 145 -28.80 -2.05 -23.85
CA ARG A 145 -29.09 -3.06 -24.88
C ARG A 145 -30.61 -3.22 -25.00
N ARG A 146 -31.18 -2.44 -25.91
CA ARG A 146 -32.43 -2.74 -26.62
C ARG A 146 -32.18 -2.48 -28.09
#